data_AF-A0A4Y1QU04-F1
#
_entry.id   AF-A0A4Y1QU04-F1
#
_cell.length_a   1.000
_cell.length_b   1.000
_cell.length_c   1.000
_cell.angle_alpha   90.00
_cell.angle_beta   90.00
_cell.angle_gamma   90.00
#
_symmetry.space_group_name_H-M   'P 1'
#
loop_
_entity.id
_entity.type
_entity.pdbx_description
1 polymer ?
#
loop_
_entity_poly.entity_id
_entity_poly.type
_entity_poly.pdbx_seq_one_letter_code
_entity_poly.pdbx_strand_id
1 'polypeptide(L)' 'MRFGQLQDVDLQSVEPSIRADTEGDSFRADIPETFENREAMIAAVPNYEEPYIKVPKVLNKE' A
#
# COMPACT_ATOMS: atom_id res chain seq x y z
N MET A 1 -4.43 -4.06 -27.88
CA MET A 1 -4.74 -2.90 -27.01
C MET A 1 -3.69 -1.83 -27.28
N ARG A 2 -4.07 -0.68 -27.85
CA ARG A 2 -3.10 0.39 -28.19
C ARG A 2 -3.20 1.50 -27.14
N PHE A 3 -2.20 1.56 -26.25
CA PHE A 3 -2.04 2.62 -25.25
C PHE A 3 -1.54 3.96 -25.85
N GLY A 4 -1.36 4.06 -27.16
CA GLY A 4 -0.73 5.21 -27.82
C GLY A 4 -1.67 6.36 -28.21
N GLN A 5 -2.99 6.20 -28.11
CA GLN A 5 -3.96 7.19 -28.60
C GLN A 5 -3.90 8.54 -27.87
N LEU A 6 -3.33 8.57 -26.66
CA LEU A 6 -3.22 9.77 -25.83
C LEU A 6 -1.81 10.38 -25.84
N GLN A 7 -0.87 9.82 -26.61
CA GLN A 7 0.51 10.34 -26.69
C GLN A 7 0.60 11.67 -27.47
N ASP A 8 -0.33 11.92 -28.39
CA ASP A 8 -0.40 13.15 -29.20
C ASP A 8 -1.22 14.27 -28.53
N VAL A 9 -1.75 14.03 -27.33
CA VAL A 9 -2.54 15.02 -26.60
C VAL A 9 -1.60 15.96 -25.85
N ASP A 10 -1.78 17.27 -26.02
CA ASP A 10 -1.04 18.26 -25.24
C ASP A 10 -1.57 18.30 -23.80
N LEU A 11 -0.70 17.95 -22.85
CA LEU A 11 -0.99 17.90 -21.42
C LEU A 11 -0.10 18.86 -20.63
N GLN A 12 0.69 19.72 -21.29
CA GLN A 12 1.69 20.56 -20.61
C GLN A 12 1.09 21.49 -19.54
N SER A 13 -0.17 21.90 -19.72
CA SER A 13 -0.88 22.80 -18.80
C SER A 13 -2.04 22.14 -18.06
N VAL A 14 -2.22 20.82 -18.17
CA VAL A 14 -3.33 20.11 -17.54
C VAL A 14 -2.84 19.47 -16.26
N GLU A 15 -3.36 19.95 -15.13
CA GLU A 15 -3.11 19.30 -13.85
C GLU A 15 -3.74 17.89 -13.86
N PRO A 16 -3.01 16.86 -13.41
CA PRO A 16 -3.57 15.52 -13.28
C PRO A 16 -4.82 15.53 -12.39
N SER A 17 -5.89 14.89 -12.85
CA SER A 17 -7.08 14.72 -12.02
C SER A 17 -6.76 13.83 -10.84
N ILE A 18 -6.97 14.35 -9.64
CA ILE A 18 -7.07 13.58 -8.40
C ILE A 18 -8.55 13.16 -8.23
N ARG A 19 -8.87 12.24 -7.32
CA ARG A 19 -10.27 11.86 -7.05
C ARG A 19 -11.08 13.10 -6.64
N ALA A 20 -12.28 13.22 -7.20
CA ALA A 20 -13.13 14.40 -7.01
C ALA A 20 -13.63 14.57 -5.56
N ASP A 21 -13.59 13.51 -4.75
CA ASP A 21 -14.08 13.47 -3.36
C ASP A 21 -12.95 13.49 -2.32
N THR A 22 -11.70 13.70 -2.75
CA THR A 22 -10.53 13.77 -1.84
C THR A 22 -10.07 15.19 -1.55
N GLU A 23 -10.94 16.19 -1.72
CA GLU A 23 -10.61 17.56 -1.33
C GLU A 23 -10.54 17.69 0.20
N GLY A 24 -9.34 17.91 0.72
CA GLY A 24 -9.07 18.12 2.14
C GLY A 24 -8.10 17.10 2.74
N ASP A 25 -7.72 17.36 3.99
CA ASP A 25 -6.80 16.48 4.70
C ASP A 25 -7.53 15.27 5.29
N SER A 26 -7.00 14.07 5.04
CA SER A 26 -7.48 12.82 5.65
C SER A 26 -6.56 12.42 6.81
N PHE A 27 -6.74 13.04 7.97
CA PHE A 27 -5.96 12.72 9.17
C PHE A 27 -6.64 11.64 10.03
N ARG A 28 -5.82 10.76 10.63
CA ARG A 28 -6.24 9.83 11.69
C ARG A 28 -5.93 10.46 13.05
N ALA A 29 -6.83 10.31 14.02
CA ALA A 29 -6.57 10.72 15.39
C ALA A 29 -5.46 9.86 16.03
N ASP A 30 -4.64 10.47 16.90
CA ASP A 30 -3.61 9.77 17.66
C ASP A 30 -4.21 9.08 18.89
N ILE A 31 -5.13 8.16 18.64
CA ILE A 31 -5.81 7.35 19.67
C ILE A 31 -5.43 5.89 19.41
N PRO A 32 -5.03 5.13 20.45
CA PRO A 32 -4.75 3.71 20.31
C PRO A 32 -6.04 2.93 20.03
N GLU A 33 -5.95 1.98 19.10
CA GLU A 33 -7.02 1.04 18.77
C GLU A 33 -6.50 -0.38 18.91
N THR A 34 -7.25 -1.23 19.63
CA THR A 34 -6.92 -2.65 19.77
C THR A 34 -7.26 -3.38 18.48
N PHE A 35 -6.36 -4.25 18.03
CA PHE A 35 -6.65 -5.17 16.96
C PHE A 35 -7.20 -6.49 17.52
N GLU A 36 -8.49 -6.74 17.31
CA GLU A 36 -9.23 -7.80 18.00
C GLU A 36 -8.89 -9.23 17.53
N ASN A 37 -8.41 -9.42 16.30
CA ASN A 37 -8.28 -10.76 15.70
C ASN A 37 -6.83 -11.14 15.40
N ARG A 38 -6.00 -11.14 16.45
CA ARG A 38 -4.58 -11.48 16.35
C ARG A 38 -4.37 -12.88 15.77
N GLU A 39 -5.24 -13.82 16.12
CA GLU A 39 -5.18 -15.22 15.69
C GLU A 39 -5.35 -15.36 14.17
N ALA A 40 -6.29 -14.63 13.56
CA ALA A 40 -6.46 -14.67 12.11
C ALA A 40 -5.23 -14.11 11.37
N MET A 41 -4.56 -13.09 11.93
CA MET A 41 -3.31 -12.59 11.36
C MET A 41 -2.22 -13.67 11.40
N ILE A 42 -2.03 -14.33 12.53
CA ILE A 42 -1.02 -15.39 12.68
C ILE A 42 -1.31 -16.57 11.75
N ALA A 43 -2.59 -16.97 11.65
CA ALA A 43 -3.01 -18.06 10.77
C ALA A 43 -2.75 -17.76 9.27
N ALA A 44 -2.70 -16.49 8.89
CA ALA A 44 -2.37 -16.06 7.53
C ALA A 44 -0.85 -16.03 7.25
N VAL A 45 0.01 -16.14 8.27
CA VAL A 45 1.47 -16.10 8.10
C VAL A 45 1.98 -17.42 7.55
N PRO A 46 2.68 -17.43 6.39
CA PRO A 46 3.15 -18.68 5.78
C PRO A 46 4.18 -19.46 6.60
N ASN A 47 4.98 -18.77 7.42
CA ASN A 47 6.00 -19.39 8.27
C ASN A 47 6.11 -18.63 9.59
N TYR A 48 5.51 -19.20 10.63
CA TYR A 48 5.46 -18.62 11.96
C TYR A 48 6.16 -19.56 12.95
N GLU A 49 7.06 -19.00 13.74
CA GLU A 49 7.79 -19.68 14.80
C GLU A 49 7.66 -18.79 16.05
N GLU A 50 6.68 -19.11 16.92
CA GLU A 50 6.24 -18.24 18.00
C GLU A 50 7.43 -17.70 18.84
N PRO A 51 7.56 -16.37 19.05
CA PRO A 51 6.63 -15.29 18.69
C PRO A 51 6.84 -14.63 17.32
N TYR A 52 7.73 -15.15 16.47
CA TYR A 52 8.28 -14.46 15.29
C TYR A 52 7.75 -14.99 13.96
N ILE A 53 7.72 -14.09 12.96
CA ILE A 53 7.53 -14.45 11.56
C ILE A 53 8.90 -14.79 10.95
N LYS A 54 9.01 -15.95 10.33
CA LYS A 54 10.26 -16.42 9.73
C LYS A 54 10.35 -15.98 8.28
N VAL A 55 11.41 -15.25 7.95
CA VAL A 55 11.69 -14.77 6.58
C VAL A 55 13.04 -15.31 6.08
N PRO A 56 13.21 -15.51 4.76
CA PRO A 56 14.52 -15.80 4.21
C PRO A 56 15.51 -14.68 4.55
N LYS A 57 16.73 -15.05 4.96
CA LYS A 57 17.80 -14.08 5.18
C LYS A 57 18.11 -13.40 3.85
N VAL A 58 18.00 -12.07 3.81
CA VAL A 58 18.47 -11.29 2.65
C VAL A 58 19.98 -11.46 2.58
N LEU A 59 20.45 -12.13 1.53
CA LEU A 59 21.87 -12.18 1.20
C LEU A 59 22.14 -11.00 0.27
N ASN A 60 23.02 -10.08 0.69
CA ASN A 60 23.53 -9.06 -0.22
C ASN A 60 24.29 -9.77 -1.35
N LYS A 61 24.10 -9.32 -2.59
CA LYS A 61 25.05 -9.63 -3.65
C LYS A 61 26.36 -8.95 -3.27
N GLU A 62 27.43 -9.72 -3.17
CA GLU A 62 28.79 -9.18 -3.26
C GLU A 62 28.97 -8.43 -4.59
#